data_AF-A0A367KAY0-F1
#
_entry.id   AF-A0A367KAY0-F1
#
_cell.length_a   1.000
_cell.length_b   1.000
_cell.length_c   1.000
_cell.angle_alpha   90.00
_cell.angle_beta   90.00
_cell.angle_gamma   90.00
#
_symmetry.space_group_name_H-M   'P 1'
#
loop_
_entity.id
_entity.type
_entity.pdbx_description
1 polymer ?
#
loop_
_entity_poly.entity_id
_entity_poly.type
_entity_poly.pdbx_seq_one_letter_code
_entity_poly.pdbx_strand_id
1 'polypeptide(L)'
;MEKLLLREPIERCSSETEVWNTWVDPVLNSLLSSIEERVHLRWINQKDCREEPERPDGTVSIMIQSQWQRKLGYGEVKISEATETYCVFAWDLCRLSCFSRNAINKDGCKSSFAFQSKAFYTTELAFHGMYVMAELINIQIPKSVNTLETLVTRRSLMCLTQVARVFDKIKRERKITTDEFESMKRLETSIRELQVLD
;
A
#
# COMPACT_ATOMS: atom_id res chain seq x y z
N MET A 1 -47.51 4.87 8.48
CA MET A 1 -46.20 4.19 8.40
C MET A 1 -45.94 3.94 6.92
N GLU A 2 -45.29 4.89 6.25
CA GLU A 2 -45.01 4.79 4.81
C GLU A 2 -44.07 3.60 4.56
N LYS A 3 -44.46 2.71 3.64
CA LYS A 3 -43.60 1.65 3.15
C LYS A 3 -42.44 2.30 2.40
N LEU A 4 -41.23 2.17 2.94
CA LEU A 4 -40.01 2.46 2.18
C LEU A 4 -40.07 1.65 0.88
N LEU A 5 -40.07 2.35 -0.25
CA LEU A 5 -39.97 1.73 -1.56
C LEU A 5 -38.70 0.87 -1.58
N LEU A 6 -38.87 -0.45 -1.74
CA LEU A 6 -37.76 -1.34 -2.06
C LEU A 6 -37.15 -0.82 -3.36
N ARG A 7 -35.99 -0.17 -3.27
CA ARG A 7 -35.19 0.16 -4.44
C ARG A 7 -34.75 -1.16 -5.05
N GLU A 8 -35.28 -1.49 -6.22
CA GLU A 8 -34.72 -2.58 -7.01
C GLU A 8 -33.26 -2.21 -7.33
N PRO A 9 -32.31 -3.12 -7.07
CA PRO A 9 -30.92 -2.86 -7.38
C PRO A 9 -30.81 -2.72 -8.90
N ILE A 10 -30.40 -1.54 -9.37
CA ILE A 10 -29.95 -1.40 -10.74
C ILE A 10 -28.67 -2.23 -10.81
N GLU A 11 -28.72 -3.39 -11.45
CA GLU A 11 -27.53 -4.15 -11.84
C GLU A 11 -26.76 -3.32 -12.87
N ARG A 12 -25.93 -2.40 -12.35
CA ARG A 12 -24.91 -1.76 -13.16
C ARG A 12 -23.74 -2.72 -13.23
N CYS A 13 -23.31 -3.03 -14.45
CA CYS A 13 -21.96 -3.50 -14.69
C CYS A 13 -21.02 -2.32 -14.34
N SER A 14 -20.70 -2.17 -13.06
CA SER A 14 -19.83 -1.09 -12.60
C SER A 14 -18.44 -1.34 -13.15
N SER A 15 -17.88 -0.34 -13.83
CA SER A 15 -16.48 -0.43 -14.27
C SER A 15 -15.56 -0.60 -13.06
N GLU A 16 -14.39 -1.22 -13.26
CA GLU A 16 -13.41 -1.45 -12.20
C GLU A 16 -13.10 -0.17 -11.41
N THR A 17 -12.89 0.92 -12.13
CA THR A 17 -12.69 2.27 -11.60
C THR A 17 -13.84 2.73 -10.68
N GLU A 18 -15.08 2.37 -10.99
CA GLU A 18 -16.23 2.73 -10.14
C GLU A 18 -16.22 1.97 -8.81
N VAL A 19 -15.95 0.66 -8.82
CA VAL A 19 -15.90 -0.13 -7.59
C VAL A 19 -14.79 0.39 -6.66
N TRP A 20 -13.62 0.67 -7.23
CA TRP A 20 -12.48 1.19 -6.47
C TRP A 20 -12.78 2.55 -5.85
N ASN A 21 -13.23 3.51 -6.65
CA ASN A 21 -13.51 4.87 -6.20
C ASN A 21 -14.70 4.94 -5.23
N THR A 22 -15.65 4.01 -5.33
CA THR A 22 -16.86 4.03 -4.49
C THR A 22 -16.63 3.38 -3.13
N TRP A 23 -15.92 2.25 -3.09
CA TRP A 23 -15.86 1.43 -1.87
C TRP A 23 -14.47 1.37 -1.24
N VAL A 24 -13.41 1.37 -2.05
CA VAL A 24 -12.07 1.08 -1.55
C VAL A 24 -11.29 2.35 -1.26
N ASP A 25 -11.30 3.32 -2.18
CA ASP A 25 -10.61 4.60 -1.99
C ASP A 25 -11.06 5.32 -0.70
N PRO A 26 -12.36 5.43 -0.38
CA PRO A 26 -12.77 6.08 0.87
C PRO A 26 -12.23 5.38 2.12
N VAL A 27 -12.14 4.04 2.11
CA VAL A 27 -11.59 3.26 3.23
C VAL A 27 -10.09 3.46 3.34
N LEU A 28 -9.35 3.30 2.23
CA LEU A 28 -7.90 3.45 2.22
C LEU A 28 -7.49 4.87 2.55
N ASN A 29 -8.16 5.87 1.99
CA ASN A 29 -7.87 7.27 2.26
C ASN A 29 -8.17 7.63 3.72
N SER A 30 -9.26 7.11 4.31
CA SER A 30 -9.55 7.30 5.74
C SER A 30 -8.53 6.60 6.65
N LEU A 31 -7.95 5.50 6.19
CA LEU A 31 -7.01 4.69 6.95
C LEU A 31 -5.57 5.21 6.88
N LEU A 32 -5.18 5.69 5.70
CA LEU A 32 -3.79 5.97 5.33
C LEU A 32 -3.49 7.46 5.16
N SER A 33 -4.50 8.33 5.17
CA SER A 33 -4.31 9.79 5.08
C SER A 33 -4.74 10.48 6.37
N SER A 34 -4.04 11.56 6.72
CA SER A 34 -4.40 12.46 7.81
C SER A 34 -3.89 13.86 7.48
N ILE A 35 -4.81 14.83 7.38
CA ILE A 35 -4.47 16.23 7.13
C ILE A 35 -3.67 16.79 8.32
N GLU A 36 -4.07 16.45 9.55
CA GLU A 36 -3.41 16.88 10.79
C GLU A 36 -1.95 16.41 10.84
N GLU A 37 -1.70 15.17 10.42
CA GLU A 37 -0.36 14.58 10.38
C GLU A 37 0.36 14.84 9.04
N ARG A 38 -0.28 15.54 8.10
CA ARG A 38 0.21 15.84 6.74
C ARG A 38 0.56 14.60 5.93
N VAL A 39 -0.16 13.52 6.17
CA VAL A 39 0.01 12.24 5.49
C VAL A 39 -1.05 12.12 4.41
N HIS A 40 -0.63 11.77 3.20
CA HIS A 40 -1.52 11.67 2.05
C HIS A 40 -1.27 10.39 1.26
N LEU A 41 -2.32 9.60 1.08
CA LEU A 41 -2.46 8.62 0.00
C LEU A 41 -2.72 9.37 -1.31
N ARG A 42 -1.98 9.01 -2.34
CA ARG A 42 -2.13 9.55 -3.70
C ARG A 42 -2.09 8.44 -4.73
N TRP A 43 -3.05 8.46 -5.64
CA TRP A 43 -3.01 7.69 -6.87
C TRP A 43 -2.11 8.39 -7.87
N ILE A 44 -1.16 7.64 -8.36
CA ILE A 44 -0.04 8.14 -9.12
C ILE A 44 0.01 7.54 -10.54
N ASN A 45 -0.87 6.58 -10.87
CA ASN A 45 -1.08 6.13 -12.24
C ASN A 45 -1.81 7.14 -13.14
N GLN A 46 -2.33 8.24 -12.60
CA GLN A 46 -2.87 9.36 -13.39
C GLN A 46 -1.72 10.17 -14.00
N LYS A 47 -1.83 10.46 -15.29
CA LYS A 47 -0.79 10.85 -16.28
C LYS A 47 0.13 12.06 -15.97
N ASP A 48 0.13 12.62 -14.76
CA ASP A 48 0.70 13.93 -14.47
C ASP A 48 2.03 13.93 -13.69
N CYS A 49 2.77 12.83 -13.56
CA CYS A 49 4.13 12.89 -13.00
C CYS A 49 5.16 12.12 -13.82
N ARG A 50 6.28 12.82 -14.07
CA ARG A 50 7.46 12.48 -14.90
C ARG A 50 7.96 11.03 -14.77
N GLU A 51 8.19 10.41 -15.93
CA GLU A 51 9.35 9.60 -16.39
C GLU A 51 10.13 8.69 -15.42
N GLU A 52 9.51 8.05 -14.42
CA GLU A 52 10.11 6.83 -13.82
C GLU A 52 9.60 5.60 -14.59
N PRO A 53 10.50 4.69 -15.04
CA PRO A 53 10.14 3.55 -15.90
C PRO A 53 9.21 2.55 -15.20
N GLU A 54 9.21 2.54 -13.86
CA GLU A 54 8.37 1.66 -13.07
C GLU A 54 7.77 2.44 -11.89
N ARG A 55 6.44 2.47 -11.81
CA ARG A 55 5.69 3.27 -10.83
C ARG A 55 4.61 2.40 -10.16
N PRO A 56 4.42 2.50 -8.85
CA PRO A 56 3.25 1.88 -8.21
C PRO A 56 1.98 2.64 -8.59
N ASP A 57 0.81 2.03 -8.46
CA ASP A 57 -0.47 2.75 -8.65
C ASP A 57 -0.71 3.82 -7.59
N GLY A 58 -0.29 3.57 -6.35
CA GLY A 58 -0.51 4.43 -5.20
C GLY A 58 0.75 4.68 -4.38
N THR A 59 0.83 5.84 -3.74
CA THR A 59 1.88 6.14 -2.75
C THR A 59 1.29 6.86 -1.54
N VAL A 60 1.77 6.50 -0.36
CA VAL A 60 1.45 7.19 0.90
C VAL A 60 2.69 7.95 1.34
N SER A 61 2.58 9.27 1.52
CA SER A 61 3.73 10.13 1.79
C SER A 61 3.41 11.28 2.73
N ILE A 62 4.43 11.78 3.42
CA ILE A 62 4.35 12.98 4.26
C ILE A 62 4.62 14.22 3.40
N MET A 63 3.77 15.23 3.54
CA MET A 63 3.98 16.55 2.96
C MET A 63 4.52 17.53 4.02
N ILE A 64 5.63 18.20 3.72
CA ILE A 64 6.19 19.26 4.57
C ILE A 64 6.49 20.46 3.67
N GLN A 65 5.99 21.64 4.04
CA GLN A 65 6.23 22.88 3.30
C GLN A 65 5.90 22.75 1.79
N SER A 66 4.78 22.12 1.47
CA SER A 66 4.33 21.86 0.09
C SER A 66 5.26 20.97 -0.74
N GLN A 67 6.19 20.25 -0.10
CA GLN A 67 7.06 19.28 -0.74
C GLN A 67 6.78 17.87 -0.23
N TRP A 68 6.77 16.91 -1.16
CA TRP A 68 6.69 15.48 -0.83
C TRP A 68 8.02 15.02 -0.28
N GLN A 69 7.99 14.51 0.95
CA GLN A 69 9.19 14.08 1.66
C GLN A 69 9.17 12.54 1.75
N ARG A 70 9.11 12.02 2.99
CA ARG A 70 9.16 10.61 3.32
C ARG A 70 8.00 9.84 2.69
N LYS A 71 8.32 8.75 2.00
CA LYS A 71 7.36 7.77 1.50
C LYS A 71 7.14 6.73 2.60
N LEU A 72 5.90 6.66 3.07
CA LEU A 72 5.47 5.73 4.11
C LEU A 72 5.07 4.39 3.52
N GLY A 73 4.58 4.38 2.28
CA GLY A 73 4.18 3.15 1.63
C GLY A 73 3.73 3.30 0.19
N TYR A 74 3.36 2.16 -0.39
CA TYR A 74 2.96 2.03 -1.78
C TYR A 74 1.74 1.13 -1.95
N GLY A 75 1.02 1.32 -3.05
CA GLY A 75 -0.17 0.57 -3.39
C GLY A 75 -0.13 0.07 -4.82
N GLU A 76 -0.57 -1.16 -5.05
CA GLU A 76 -0.96 -1.63 -6.38
C GLU A 76 -2.45 -1.98 -6.37
N VAL A 77 -3.16 -1.58 -7.41
CA VAL A 77 -4.61 -1.71 -7.49
C VAL A 77 -4.95 -2.56 -8.69
N LYS A 78 -5.50 -3.74 -8.39
CA LYS A 78 -6.04 -4.62 -9.40
C LYS A 78 -7.39 -5.14 -8.98
N ILE A 79 -8.33 -5.09 -9.89
CA ILE A 79 -9.63 -5.74 -9.72
C ILE A 79 -9.52 -7.07 -10.44
N SER A 80 -9.89 -8.13 -9.71
CA SER A 80 -9.75 -9.49 -10.21
C SER A 80 -10.76 -9.73 -11.33
N GLU A 81 -10.45 -9.37 -12.56
CA GLU A 81 -11.04 -10.02 -13.71
C GLU A 81 -10.50 -11.45 -13.79
N ALA A 82 -11.35 -12.39 -14.18
CA ALA A 82 -11.12 -13.83 -14.14
C ALA A 82 -9.99 -14.35 -15.07
N THR A 83 -9.21 -13.43 -15.65
CA THR A 83 -8.19 -13.68 -16.66
C THR A 83 -6.79 -13.20 -16.27
N GLU A 84 -6.59 -12.62 -15.08
CA GLU A 84 -5.23 -12.35 -14.61
C GLU A 84 -4.54 -13.65 -14.18
N THR A 85 -3.50 -14.04 -14.91
CA THR A 85 -2.60 -15.12 -14.51
C THR A 85 -1.99 -14.77 -13.16
N TYR A 86 -1.95 -15.73 -12.23
CA TYR A 86 -1.28 -15.61 -10.92
C TYR A 86 0.11 -14.94 -11.01
N CYS A 87 0.82 -15.16 -12.12
CA CYS A 87 2.09 -14.53 -12.44
C CYS A 87 2.05 -13.00 -12.39
N VAL A 88 0.99 -12.37 -12.89
CA VAL A 88 0.86 -10.90 -12.92
C VAL A 88 0.66 -10.35 -11.51
N PHE A 89 -0.20 -11.00 -10.71
CA PHE A 89 -0.42 -10.61 -9.32
C PHE A 89 0.85 -10.78 -8.47
N ALA A 90 1.57 -11.89 -8.66
CA ALA A 90 2.85 -12.13 -8.00
C ALA A 90 3.92 -11.12 -8.44
N TRP A 91 3.93 -10.74 -9.72
CA TRP A 91 4.83 -9.72 -10.25
C TRP A 91 4.60 -8.36 -9.57
N ASP A 92 3.36 -7.91 -9.44
CA ASP A 92 3.05 -6.65 -8.75
C ASP A 92 3.41 -6.70 -7.26
N LEU A 93 3.29 -7.86 -6.61
CA LEU A 93 3.76 -8.04 -5.24
C LEU A 93 5.30 -7.93 -5.14
N CYS A 94 6.04 -8.50 -6.10
CA CYS A 94 7.49 -8.33 -6.20
C CYS A 94 7.89 -6.88 -6.43
N ARG A 95 7.13 -6.14 -7.25
CA ARG A 95 7.35 -4.70 -7.46
C ARG A 95 7.10 -3.90 -6.19
N LEU A 96 6.01 -4.18 -5.47
CA LEU A 96 5.72 -3.58 -4.17
C LEU A 96 6.82 -3.81 -3.14
N SER A 97 7.38 -5.02 -3.09
CA SER A 97 8.49 -5.33 -2.17
C SER A 97 9.75 -4.53 -2.52
N CYS A 98 10.06 -4.40 -3.82
CA CYS A 98 11.15 -3.54 -4.31
C CYS A 98 10.93 -2.07 -3.95
N PHE A 99 9.73 -1.52 -4.15
CA PHE A 99 9.42 -0.15 -3.77
C PHE A 99 9.56 0.07 -2.27
N SER A 100 9.04 -0.86 -1.46
CA SER A 100 9.10 -0.81 0.00
C SER A 100 10.54 -0.85 0.51
N ARG A 101 11.37 -1.76 -0.01
CA ARG A 101 12.82 -1.80 0.25
C ARG A 101 13.50 -0.48 -0.12
N ASN A 102 13.20 0.05 -1.31
CA ASN A 102 13.82 1.28 -1.78
C ASN A 102 13.42 2.50 -0.92
N ALA A 103 12.19 2.54 -0.39
CA ALA A 103 11.78 3.57 0.58
C ALA A 103 12.53 3.45 1.91
N ILE A 104 12.64 2.24 2.45
CA ILE A 104 13.47 1.97 3.64
C ILE A 104 14.89 2.50 3.44
N ASN A 105 15.47 2.20 2.27
CA ASN A 105 16.82 2.58 1.89
C ASN A 105 17.04 4.07 1.67
N LYS A 106 16.10 4.74 1.02
CA LYS A 106 16.23 6.15 0.66
C LYS A 106 15.89 7.06 1.83
N ASP A 107 14.86 6.69 2.61
CA ASP A 107 14.32 7.54 3.67
C ASP A 107 14.88 7.18 5.06
N GLY A 108 15.67 6.11 5.17
CA GLY A 108 16.27 5.63 6.42
C GLY A 108 15.22 5.13 7.42
N CYS A 109 14.12 4.55 6.93
CA CYS A 109 13.02 4.07 7.76
C CYS A 109 13.29 2.65 8.27
N LYS A 110 12.70 2.23 9.39
CA LYS A 110 12.79 0.82 9.82
C LYS A 110 11.87 -0.07 9.01
N SER A 111 10.72 0.47 8.62
CA SER A 111 9.72 -0.25 7.86
C SER A 111 9.02 0.62 6.83
N SER A 112 8.32 -0.05 5.92
CA SER A 112 7.45 0.54 4.92
C SER A 112 6.13 -0.22 4.84
N PHE A 113 5.06 0.49 4.54
CA PHE A 113 3.73 -0.06 4.37
C PHE A 113 3.45 -0.39 2.90
N ALA A 114 2.71 -1.46 2.63
CA ALA A 114 2.26 -1.75 1.28
C ALA A 114 0.83 -2.30 1.28
N PHE A 115 0.12 -2.11 0.18
CA PHE A 115 -1.16 -2.76 -0.06
C PHE A 115 -1.30 -3.17 -1.52
N GLN A 116 -2.00 -4.28 -1.76
CA GLN A 116 -2.28 -4.79 -3.09
C GLN A 116 -3.73 -5.25 -3.14
N SER A 117 -4.57 -4.53 -3.89
CA SER A 117 -6.00 -4.81 -4.00
C SER A 117 -6.65 -4.95 -2.60
N LYS A 118 -6.83 -6.18 -2.12
CA LYS A 118 -7.46 -6.52 -0.83
C LYS A 118 -6.50 -6.88 0.31
N ALA A 119 -5.20 -6.97 0.03
CA ALA A 119 -4.18 -7.39 1.00
C ALA A 119 -3.31 -6.22 1.45
N PHE A 120 -2.90 -6.24 2.72
CA PHE A 120 -2.02 -5.27 3.34
C PHE A 120 -0.75 -5.94 3.82
N TYR A 121 0.36 -5.24 3.74
CA TYR A 121 1.69 -5.76 4.02
C TYR A 121 2.54 -4.75 4.78
N THR A 122 3.51 -5.26 5.51
CA THR A 122 4.62 -4.46 6.03
C THR A 122 5.93 -5.03 5.54
N THR A 123 6.87 -4.17 5.18
CA THR A 123 8.25 -4.56 4.88
C THR A 123 9.15 -3.96 5.94
N GLU A 124 10.08 -4.74 6.48
CA GLU A 124 11.08 -4.28 7.44
C GLU A 124 12.47 -4.82 7.10
N LEU A 125 13.50 -4.08 7.48
CA LEU A 125 14.88 -4.55 7.42
C LEU A 125 15.13 -5.48 8.63
N ALA A 126 15.07 -6.78 8.39
CA ALA A 126 15.15 -7.79 9.45
C ALA A 126 16.58 -8.09 9.88
N PHE A 127 17.53 -8.14 8.93
CA PHE A 127 18.93 -8.47 9.21
C PHE A 127 19.83 -8.13 8.03
N HIS A 128 21.00 -7.51 8.24
CA HIS A 128 22.07 -7.29 7.25
C HIS A 128 21.68 -7.32 5.75
N GLY A 129 20.92 -6.34 5.26
CA GLY A 129 20.48 -6.24 3.86
C GLY A 129 19.34 -7.19 3.45
N MET A 130 18.80 -7.98 4.38
CA MET A 130 17.62 -8.82 4.20
C MET A 130 16.37 -8.08 4.66
N TYR A 131 15.42 -7.94 3.74
CA TYR A 131 14.14 -7.32 3.99
C TYR A 131 13.06 -8.39 4.00
N VAL A 132 12.19 -8.34 5.00
CA VAL A 132 11.06 -9.26 5.13
C VAL A 132 9.80 -8.47 4.85
N MET A 133 9.05 -8.90 3.84
CA MET A 133 7.69 -8.42 3.58
C MET A 133 6.69 -9.45 4.11
N ALA A 134 5.88 -9.05 5.09
CA ALA A 134 4.89 -9.90 5.70
C ALA A 134 3.48 -9.40 5.37
N GLU A 135 2.58 -10.31 4.99
CA GLU A 135 1.16 -10.03 4.89
C GLU A 135 0.60 -9.78 6.30
N LEU A 136 -0.03 -8.62 6.47
CA LEU A 136 -0.72 -8.23 7.69
C LEU A 136 -2.13 -8.79 7.70
N ILE A 137 -2.89 -8.50 6.65
CA ILE A 137 -4.28 -8.92 6.55
C ILE A 137 -4.83 -8.84 5.14
N ASN A 138 -5.89 -9.61 4.91
CA ASN A 138 -6.70 -9.61 3.70
C ASN A 138 -8.15 -9.27 4.05
N ILE A 139 -8.74 -8.28 3.36
CA ILE A 139 -10.15 -7.90 3.53
C ILE A 139 -10.98 -8.38 2.33
N GLN A 140 -12.30 -8.34 2.45
CA GLN A 140 -13.17 -8.52 1.28
C GLN A 140 -13.54 -7.14 0.72
N ILE A 141 -13.36 -6.97 -0.58
CA ILE A 141 -13.76 -5.75 -1.29
C ILE A 141 -15.17 -5.98 -1.85
N PRO A 142 -16.15 -5.13 -1.49
CA PRO A 142 -17.48 -5.19 -2.09
C PRO A 142 -17.40 -5.00 -3.61
N LYS A 143 -18.15 -5.83 -4.35
CA LYS A 143 -18.27 -5.70 -5.81
C LYS A 143 -19.51 -4.90 -6.20
N SER A 144 -20.46 -4.77 -5.29
CA SER A 144 -21.70 -4.02 -5.43
C SER A 144 -22.25 -3.63 -4.07
N VAL A 145 -23.27 -2.77 -4.06
CA VAL A 145 -24.02 -2.38 -2.84
C VAL A 145 -24.53 -3.60 -2.08
N ASN A 146 -24.95 -4.66 -2.79
CA ASN A 146 -25.48 -5.90 -2.20
C ASN A 146 -24.43 -6.76 -1.51
N THR A 147 -23.16 -6.40 -1.62
CA THR A 147 -22.02 -7.09 -0.98
C THR A 147 -21.28 -6.17 -0.01
N LEU A 148 -21.79 -4.97 0.23
CA LEU A 148 -21.16 -3.97 1.10
C LEU A 148 -21.05 -4.46 2.54
N GLU A 149 -22.00 -5.28 2.98
CA GLU A 149 -22.01 -5.91 4.30
C GLU A 149 -20.75 -6.75 4.58
N THR A 150 -20.07 -7.25 3.53
CA THR A 150 -18.82 -8.00 3.65
C THR A 150 -17.66 -7.14 4.17
N LEU A 151 -17.69 -5.83 3.90
CA LEU A 151 -16.68 -4.88 4.36
C LEU A 151 -16.94 -4.38 5.79
N VAL A 152 -18.21 -4.30 6.21
CA VAL A 152 -18.61 -3.78 7.53
C VAL A 152 -18.79 -4.87 8.58
N THR A 153 -18.34 -6.09 8.32
CA THR A 153 -18.33 -7.14 9.34
C THR A 153 -17.41 -6.79 10.50
N ARG A 154 -17.71 -7.30 11.71
CA ARG A 154 -16.83 -7.15 12.88
C ARG A 154 -15.39 -7.61 12.57
N ARG A 155 -15.24 -8.68 11.79
CA ARG A 155 -13.93 -9.18 11.36
C ARG A 155 -13.20 -8.13 10.52
N SER A 156 -13.83 -7.64 9.46
CA SER A 156 -13.24 -6.63 8.56
C SER A 156 -12.85 -5.35 9.31
N LEU A 157 -13.69 -4.87 10.24
CA LEU A 157 -13.38 -3.70 11.06
C LEU A 157 -12.20 -3.91 12.02
N MET A 158 -12.10 -5.10 12.64
CA MET A 158 -10.94 -5.46 13.47
C MET A 158 -9.66 -5.53 12.64
N CYS A 159 -9.75 -6.07 11.42
CA CYS A 159 -8.64 -6.13 10.48
C CYS A 159 -8.15 -4.74 10.11
N LEU A 160 -9.06 -3.85 9.70
CA LEU A 160 -8.74 -2.46 9.36
C LEU A 160 -8.15 -1.70 10.56
N THR A 161 -8.66 -1.94 11.76
CA THR A 161 -8.10 -1.36 12.99
C THR A 161 -6.65 -1.83 13.24
N GLN A 162 -6.35 -3.10 12.98
CA GLN A 162 -4.99 -3.62 13.07
C GLN A 162 -4.07 -2.96 12.04
N VAL A 163 -4.54 -2.80 10.80
CA VAL A 163 -3.81 -2.09 9.74
C VAL A 163 -3.53 -0.65 10.16
N ALA A 164 -4.53 0.07 10.70
CA ALA A 164 -4.37 1.43 11.20
C ALA A 164 -3.26 1.51 12.26
N ARG A 165 -3.27 0.60 13.24
CA ARG A 165 -2.27 0.55 14.31
C ARG A 165 -0.85 0.31 13.80
N VAL A 166 -0.70 -0.62 12.85
CA VAL A 166 0.61 -0.87 12.23
C VAL A 166 1.06 0.36 11.47
N PHE A 167 0.19 0.94 10.63
CA PHE A 167 0.51 2.15 9.88
C PHE A 167 0.88 3.35 10.80
N ASP A 168 0.16 3.53 11.91
CA ASP A 168 0.49 4.53 12.94
C ASP A 168 1.87 4.34 13.54
N LYS A 169 2.29 3.09 13.78
CA LYS A 169 3.64 2.78 14.23
C LYS A 169 4.66 3.23 13.19
N ILE A 170 4.47 2.86 11.91
CA ILE A 170 5.37 3.21 10.81
C ILE A 170 5.52 4.74 10.66
N LYS A 171 4.41 5.47 10.74
CA LYS A 171 4.38 6.95 10.70
C LYS A 171 5.28 7.57 11.78
N ARG A 172 5.24 7.01 12.99
CA ARG A 172 5.97 7.52 14.16
C ARG A 172 7.41 7.02 14.26
N GLU A 173 7.82 6.09 13.41
CA GLU A 173 9.21 5.60 13.39
C GLU A 173 10.17 6.74 13.09
N ARG A 174 11.20 6.86 13.94
CA ARG A 174 12.33 7.75 13.69
C ARG A 174 13.21 7.16 12.59
N LYS A 175 13.88 8.03 11.84
CA LYS A 175 14.96 7.60 10.94
C LYS A 175 16.00 6.84 11.76
N ILE A 176 16.43 5.70 11.25
CA ILE A 176 17.59 4.98 11.78
C ILE A 176 18.80 5.92 11.61
N THR A 177 19.69 5.97 12.60
CA THR A 177 20.92 6.75 12.46
C THR A 177 21.76 6.14 11.33
N THR A 178 22.48 6.98 10.58
CA THR A 178 23.29 6.52 9.44
C THR A 178 24.23 5.38 9.84
N ASP A 179 24.81 5.43 11.03
CA ASP A 179 25.74 4.39 11.52
C ASP A 179 25.07 3.05 11.81
N GLU A 180 23.87 3.04 12.41
CA GLU A 180 23.08 1.82 12.62
C GLU A 180 22.61 1.23 11.28
N PHE A 181 22.20 2.12 10.37
CA PHE A 181 21.68 1.73 9.06
C PHE A 181 22.76 1.14 8.15
N GLU A 182 23.93 1.79 8.07
CA GLU A 182 25.07 1.30 7.31
C GLU A 182 25.63 0.00 7.91
N SER A 183 25.64 -0.11 9.25
CA SER A 183 26.01 -1.36 9.93
C SER A 183 25.13 -2.53 9.50
N MET A 184 23.84 -2.29 9.27
CA MET A 184 22.85 -3.25 8.80
C MET A 184 22.80 -3.41 7.27
N LYS A 185 23.57 -2.65 6.49
CA LYS A 185 23.60 -2.75 5.02
C LYS A 185 24.83 -3.44 4.45
N ARG A 186 25.82 -3.77 5.29
CA ARG A 186 27.16 -4.26 4.90
C ARG A 186 27.22 -5.41 3.87
N LEU A 187 26.13 -6.15 3.63
CA LEU A 187 26.07 -7.20 2.61
C LEU A 187 25.68 -6.71 1.19
N GLU A 188 24.93 -5.60 1.05
CA GLU A 188 24.53 -5.08 -0.28
C GLU A 188 25.75 -4.62 -1.10
N THR A 189 26.75 -4.02 -0.43
CA THR A 189 27.99 -3.55 -1.06
C THR A 189 28.81 -4.72 -1.61
N SER A 190 28.96 -5.80 -0.84
CA SER A 190 29.71 -6.99 -1.25
C SER A 190 29.06 -7.74 -2.41
N ILE A 191 27.72 -7.73 -2.53
CA ILE A 191 27.01 -8.33 -3.68
C ILE A 191 27.22 -7.51 -4.95
N ARG A 192 27.21 -6.17 -4.86
CA ARG A 192 27.50 -5.31 -6.01
C ARG A 192 28.94 -5.46 -6.48
N GLU A 193 29.89 -5.63 -5.58
CA GLU A 193 31.29 -5.90 -5.91
C GLU A 193 31.48 -7.25 -6.62
N LEU A 194 30.68 -8.26 -6.27
CA LEU A 194 30.67 -9.55 -6.97
C LEU A 194 30.05 -9.47 -8.38
N GLN A 195 29.11 -8.57 -8.62
CA GLN A 195 28.48 -8.36 -9.94
C GLN A 195 29.37 -7.57 -10.93
N VAL A 196 30.47 -6.97 -10.47
CA VAL A 196 31.44 -6.24 -11.31
C VAL A 196 32.63 -7.14 -11.72
N LEU A 197 32.64 -8.39 -11.25
CA LEU A 197 33.69 -9.38 -11.54
C LEU A 197 33.37 -10.34 -12.70
N ASP A 198 32.26 -10.11 -13.41
CA ASP A 198 31.90 -10.76 -14.69
C ASP A 198 31.94 -9.73 -15.83
#